data_AF-A0A1B0GS57-F1
#
_entry.id   AF-A0A1B0GS57-F1
#
_cell.length_a   1.000
_cell.length_b   1.000
_cell.length_c   1.000
_cell.angle_alpha   90.00
_cell.angle_beta   90.00
_cell.angle_gamma   90.00
#
_symmetry.space_group_name_H-M   'P 1'
#
loop_
_entity.id
_entity.type
_entity.pdbx_description
1 polymer ?
#
loop_
_entity_poly.entity_id
_entity_poly.type
_entity_poly.pdbx_seq_one_letter_code
_entity_poly.pdbx_strand_id
1 'polypeptide(L)'
;MARTAVALNILVLLGLCWSLAVASPLPTANGRVAEVENGTKPDSDVPEHCLDTWSFDAATMDHNGTMLFFKEEFPGIPYPPDAAVECHRGECQSEGVLFFQGNRKWFWDFATRTQKERSWSTVGNCTAALRWLERYYCFQGNKFLRFNPVTGEVPPRYPLDARDYFVSCPGRGHGRPRNGTAHGNSTHPM
;
A
#
# COMPACT_ATOMS: atom_id res chain seq x y z
N MET A 1 -19.35 -31.00 -57.14
CA MET A 1 -18.54 -32.05 -56.48
C MET A 1 -18.13 -31.46 -55.13
N ALA A 2 -18.43 -31.97 -53.94
CA ALA A 2 -19.18 -33.11 -53.45
C ALA A 2 -19.94 -32.66 -52.18
N ARG A 3 -21.04 -33.35 -51.88
CA ARG A 3 -21.96 -33.13 -50.75
C ARG A 3 -21.47 -33.90 -49.51
N THR A 4 -21.93 -33.50 -48.32
CA THR A 4 -22.51 -34.31 -47.20
C THR A 4 -22.27 -33.61 -45.86
N ALA A 5 -23.09 -33.67 -44.82
CA ALA A 5 -24.52 -33.93 -44.60
C ALA A 5 -24.74 -33.69 -43.09
N VAL A 6 -25.96 -33.30 -42.75
CA VAL A 6 -26.46 -32.99 -41.40
C VAL A 6 -26.53 -34.25 -40.51
N ALA A 7 -26.32 -34.11 -39.20
CA ALA A 7 -26.94 -34.99 -38.20
C ALA A 7 -27.20 -34.23 -36.88
N LEU A 8 -28.49 -34.00 -36.60
CA LEU A 8 -29.09 -33.54 -35.36
C LEU A 8 -30.00 -34.68 -34.86
N ASN A 9 -29.86 -35.17 -33.63
CA ASN A 9 -30.84 -36.00 -32.88
C ASN A 9 -30.36 -36.06 -31.40
N ILE A 10 -31.00 -35.41 -30.41
CA ILE A 10 -32.30 -35.66 -29.72
C ILE A 10 -32.20 -36.65 -28.53
N LEU A 11 -32.24 -36.06 -27.33
CA LEU A 11 -33.07 -36.34 -26.14
C LEU A 11 -33.03 -37.68 -25.35
N VAL A 12 -33.05 -37.47 -24.02
CA VAL A 12 -33.82 -38.18 -22.96
C VAL A 12 -33.17 -39.39 -22.28
N LEU A 13 -32.93 -39.23 -20.97
CA LEU A 13 -33.54 -40.08 -19.93
C LEU A 13 -33.53 -39.36 -18.57
N LEU A 14 -34.71 -38.86 -18.21
CA LEU A 14 -35.12 -38.54 -16.84
C LEU A 14 -35.16 -39.82 -16.01
N GLY A 15 -34.64 -39.77 -14.78
CA GLY A 15 -34.79 -40.81 -13.77
C GLY A 15 -34.90 -40.16 -12.39
N LEU A 16 -36.15 -39.85 -12.01
CA LEU A 16 -36.56 -39.21 -10.77
C LEU A 16 -36.35 -40.08 -9.53
N CYS A 17 -35.95 -39.41 -8.44
CA CYS A 17 -36.55 -39.46 -7.10
C CYS A 17 -36.56 -40.79 -6.34
N TRP A 18 -35.76 -40.89 -5.28
CA TRP A 18 -36.20 -41.52 -4.02
C TRP A 18 -35.75 -40.65 -2.84
N SER A 19 -36.69 -39.84 -2.36
CA SER A 19 -36.69 -39.28 -1.01
C SER A 19 -36.80 -40.43 0.00
N LEU A 20 -35.94 -40.46 1.02
CA LEU A 20 -36.29 -41.05 2.31
C LEU A 20 -35.68 -40.18 3.42
N ALA A 21 -36.57 -39.61 4.22
CA ALA A 21 -36.29 -38.95 5.46
C ALA A 21 -35.69 -39.95 6.47
N VAL A 22 -34.64 -39.53 7.18
CA VAL A 22 -34.28 -40.14 8.46
C VAL A 22 -34.26 -39.02 9.49
N ALA A 23 -35.01 -39.26 10.55
CA ALA A 23 -35.39 -38.33 11.61
C ALA A 23 -34.18 -37.73 12.36
N SER A 24 -34.33 -36.49 12.80
CA SER A 24 -33.46 -35.82 13.77
C SER A 24 -33.55 -36.50 15.13
N PRO A 25 -32.43 -36.88 15.78
CA PRO A 25 -32.43 -37.16 17.20
C PRO A 25 -32.27 -35.86 18.01
N LEU A 26 -33.07 -35.73 19.08
CA LEU A 26 -32.96 -34.70 20.12
C LEU A 26 -31.57 -34.76 20.82
N PRO A 27 -31.10 -33.65 21.43
CA PRO A 27 -29.75 -33.57 21.99
C PRO A 27 -29.67 -34.35 23.31
N THR A 28 -28.87 -35.42 23.31
CA THR A 28 -28.46 -36.11 24.53
C THR A 28 -27.30 -35.35 25.15
N ALA A 29 -27.55 -34.74 26.30
CA ALA A 29 -26.51 -34.30 27.21
C ALA A 29 -25.72 -35.53 27.71
N ASN A 30 -24.41 -35.54 27.49
CA ASN A 30 -23.47 -36.23 28.37
C ASN A 30 -22.07 -35.67 28.16
N GLY A 31 -21.50 -35.15 29.25
CA GLY A 31 -20.16 -34.59 29.27
C GLY A 31 -19.10 -35.64 28.99
N ARG A 32 -18.10 -35.24 28.20
CA ARG A 32 -16.75 -35.77 28.26
C ARG A 32 -15.79 -34.62 27.97
N VAL A 33 -14.96 -34.37 28.97
CA VAL A 33 -13.80 -33.48 28.92
C VAL A 33 -12.81 -34.06 27.91
N ALA A 34 -12.44 -33.26 26.92
CA ALA A 34 -11.22 -33.40 26.15
C ALA A 34 -10.59 -32.00 26.03
N GLU A 35 -9.28 -32.00 26.16
CA GLU A 35 -8.42 -30.90 26.56
C GLU A 35 -8.01 -29.99 25.38
N VAL A 36 -7.86 -28.70 25.71
CA VAL A 36 -7.13 -27.63 25.00
C VAL A 36 -7.70 -27.14 23.66
N GLU A 37 -8.61 -26.19 23.75
CA GLU A 37 -8.77 -25.12 22.77
C GLU A 37 -8.60 -23.78 23.53
N ASN A 38 -7.40 -23.19 23.48
CA ASN A 38 -7.18 -21.84 24.03
C ASN A 38 -7.37 -20.82 22.91
N GLY A 39 -8.60 -20.37 22.77
CA GLY A 39 -8.99 -19.29 21.88
C GLY A 39 -10.29 -18.69 22.39
N THR A 40 -10.21 -17.90 23.45
CA THR A 40 -11.33 -17.06 23.89
C THR A 40 -11.69 -16.13 22.74
N LYS A 41 -12.74 -16.46 21.98
CA LYS A 41 -13.42 -15.49 21.14
C LYS A 41 -14.22 -14.61 22.09
N PRO A 42 -13.87 -13.33 22.29
CA PRO A 42 -14.69 -12.46 23.12
C PRO A 42 -16.00 -12.22 22.36
N ASP A 43 -17.08 -12.73 22.92
CA ASP A 43 -18.43 -12.26 22.65
C ASP A 43 -18.50 -10.84 23.23
N SER A 44 -18.42 -9.83 22.38
CA SER A 44 -18.34 -8.45 22.85
C SER A 44 -19.31 -7.58 22.07
N ASP A 45 -20.42 -7.24 22.73
CA ASP A 45 -21.36 -6.17 22.36
C ASP A 45 -20.70 -4.77 22.36
N VAL A 46 -19.38 -4.69 22.54
CA VAL A 46 -18.63 -3.43 22.54
C VAL A 46 -18.33 -3.04 21.10
N PRO A 47 -18.75 -1.84 20.64
CA PRO A 47 -18.41 -1.35 19.32
C PRO A 47 -16.90 -1.34 19.11
N GLU A 48 -16.45 -1.74 17.92
CA GLU A 48 -15.02 -1.92 17.60
C GLU A 48 -14.17 -0.68 17.89
N HIS A 49 -14.72 0.51 17.68
CA HIS A 49 -14.07 1.80 17.93
C HIS A 49 -13.90 2.16 19.40
N CYS A 50 -14.43 1.35 20.31
CA CYS A 50 -14.28 1.50 21.76
C CYS A 50 -13.25 0.52 22.35
N LEU A 51 -12.63 -0.35 21.54
CA LEU A 51 -11.61 -1.29 22.00
C LEU A 51 -10.27 -0.58 22.23
N ASP A 52 -9.50 -0.97 23.25
CA ASP A 52 -8.16 -0.41 23.53
C ASP A 52 -7.16 -0.63 22.39
N THR A 53 -7.40 -1.61 21.53
CA THR A 53 -6.61 -1.90 20.33
C THR A 53 -6.97 -1.01 19.14
N TRP A 54 -8.04 -0.24 19.23
CA TRP A 54 -8.51 0.59 18.13
C TRP A 54 -7.69 1.88 18.02
N SER A 55 -7.10 2.10 16.85
CA SER A 55 -6.54 3.39 16.42
C SER A 55 -7.29 3.95 15.22
N PHE A 56 -7.36 5.27 15.11
CA PHE A 56 -7.77 5.97 13.89
C PHE A 56 -6.55 6.19 12.99
N ASP A 57 -6.74 6.13 11.66
CA ASP A 57 -5.68 6.40 10.70
C ASP A 57 -5.52 7.90 10.46
N ALA A 58 -6.65 8.61 10.38
CA ALA A 58 -6.70 10.06 10.26
C ALA A 58 -8.01 10.62 10.86
N ALA A 59 -8.00 11.91 11.19
CA ALA A 59 -9.21 12.64 11.55
C ALA A 59 -9.19 14.02 10.86
N THR A 60 -10.33 14.46 10.33
CA THR A 60 -10.51 15.80 9.74
C THR A 60 -11.87 16.38 10.12
N MET A 61 -12.12 17.63 9.74
CA MET A 61 -13.41 18.29 9.92
C MET A 61 -14.00 18.61 8.54
N ASP A 62 -15.28 18.35 8.34
CA ASP A 62 -15.98 18.76 7.12
C ASP A 62 -16.33 20.26 7.14
N HIS A 63 -16.92 20.76 6.05
CA HIS A 63 -17.33 22.16 5.92
C HIS A 63 -18.45 22.57 6.90
N ASN A 64 -19.15 21.62 7.51
CA ASN A 64 -20.21 21.85 8.50
C ASN A 64 -19.71 21.75 9.94
N GLY A 65 -18.42 21.48 10.15
CA GLY A 65 -17.83 21.32 11.48
C GLY A 65 -17.93 19.91 12.05
N THR A 66 -18.35 18.92 11.26
CA THR A 66 -18.44 17.51 11.70
C THR A 66 -17.07 16.86 11.65
N MET A 67 -16.67 16.22 12.76
CA MET A 67 -15.43 15.45 12.79
C MET A 67 -15.61 14.12 12.06
N LEU A 68 -14.77 13.88 11.05
CA LEU A 68 -14.70 12.63 10.30
C LEU A 68 -13.47 11.86 10.74
N PHE A 69 -13.66 10.59 11.08
CA PHE A 69 -12.58 9.67 11.43
C PHE A 69 -12.40 8.65 10.32
N PHE A 70 -11.16 8.45 9.88
CA PHE A 70 -10.79 7.50 8.85
C PHE A 70 -10.10 6.30 9.48
N LYS A 71 -10.48 5.13 8.98
CA LYS A 71 -9.98 3.83 9.39
C LYS A 71 -10.01 2.95 8.15
N GLU A 72 -8.95 2.17 7.94
CA GLU A 72 -8.81 1.24 6.82
C GLU A 72 -9.00 1.91 5.45
N GLU A 73 -8.46 3.11 5.26
CA GLU A 73 -8.50 3.74 3.93
C GLU A 73 -7.61 2.96 2.93
N PHE A 74 -6.62 2.23 3.45
CA PHE A 74 -5.68 1.42 2.70
C PHE A 74 -5.60 -0.02 3.25
N PRO A 75 -6.66 -0.83 3.13
CA PRO A 75 -6.69 -2.16 3.73
C PRO A 75 -5.56 -3.04 3.17
N GLY A 76 -4.84 -3.69 4.09
CA GLY A 76 -3.70 -4.55 3.77
C GLY A 76 -2.37 -3.82 3.51
N ILE A 77 -2.34 -2.48 3.56
CA ILE A 77 -1.08 -1.73 3.64
C ILE A 77 -0.58 -1.76 5.08
N PRO A 78 0.66 -2.21 5.33
CA PRO A 78 1.21 -2.20 6.68
C PRO A 78 1.36 -0.79 7.27
N TYR A 79 1.11 -0.67 8.58
CA TYR A 79 1.18 0.59 9.32
C TYR A 79 2.20 0.52 10.48
N PRO A 80 2.92 1.61 10.81
CA PRO A 80 3.02 2.85 10.01
C PRO A 80 3.90 2.64 8.76
N PRO A 81 3.62 3.33 7.65
CA PRO A 81 4.52 3.36 6.50
C PRO A 81 5.73 4.27 6.80
N ASP A 82 6.90 3.88 6.29
CA ASP A 82 8.12 4.71 6.38
C ASP A 82 8.10 5.86 5.35
N ALA A 83 7.45 5.63 4.20
CA ALA A 83 7.27 6.64 3.17
C ALA A 83 6.03 6.33 2.30
N ALA A 84 5.51 7.37 1.64
CA ALA A 84 4.49 7.25 0.62
C ALA A 84 4.73 8.27 -0.51
N VAL A 85 4.34 7.94 -1.74
CA VAL A 85 4.39 8.87 -2.87
C VAL A 85 3.23 8.62 -3.83
N GLU A 86 2.56 9.70 -4.24
CA GLU A 86 1.55 9.67 -5.30
C GLU A 86 2.15 9.16 -6.61
N CYS A 87 1.38 8.39 -7.39
CA CYS A 87 1.77 7.97 -8.72
C CYS A 87 0.61 8.15 -9.69
N HIS A 88 0.79 9.06 -10.64
CA HIS A 88 -0.28 9.41 -11.57
C HIS A 88 -0.34 8.46 -12.76
N ARG A 89 -1.55 8.33 -13.31
CA ARG A 89 -1.76 7.60 -14.57
C ARG A 89 -0.91 8.21 -15.69
N GLY A 90 -0.21 7.35 -16.43
CA GLY A 90 0.71 7.74 -17.51
C GLY A 90 2.17 7.66 -17.07
N GLU A 91 2.45 7.88 -15.78
CA GLU A 91 3.73 7.57 -15.14
C GLU A 91 3.68 6.18 -14.50
N CYS A 92 2.56 5.86 -13.85
CA CYS A 92 2.13 4.52 -13.45
C CYS A 92 1.08 3.93 -14.41
N GLN A 93 0.81 2.63 -14.24
CA GLN A 93 -0.24 1.91 -14.99
C GLN A 93 -1.65 2.45 -14.69
N SER A 94 -1.85 2.93 -13.47
CA SER A 94 -3.09 3.52 -12.96
C SER A 94 -2.77 4.62 -11.95
N GLU A 95 -3.79 5.40 -11.58
CA GLU A 95 -3.70 6.40 -10.53
C GLU A 95 -3.64 5.72 -9.16
N GLY A 96 -2.68 6.12 -8.31
CA GLY A 96 -2.50 5.45 -7.04
C GLY A 96 -1.39 6.03 -6.16
N VAL A 97 -0.98 5.25 -5.16
CA VAL A 97 0.07 5.61 -4.20
C VAL A 97 1.02 4.44 -4.02
N LEU A 98 2.32 4.72 -3.99
CA LEU A 98 3.34 3.77 -3.57
C LEU A 98 3.63 3.94 -2.08
N PHE A 99 3.46 2.89 -1.30
CA PHE A 99 3.82 2.80 0.12
C PHE A 99 5.11 2.02 0.32
N PHE A 100 5.92 2.44 1.30
CA PHE A 100 7.18 1.82 1.65
C PHE A 100 7.17 1.49 3.14
N GLN A 101 7.60 0.27 3.48
CA GLN A 101 7.85 -0.13 4.87
C GLN A 101 9.02 -1.13 4.90
N GLY A 102 10.12 -0.72 5.53
CA GLY A 102 11.39 -1.42 5.48
C GLY A 102 11.83 -1.66 4.04
N ASN A 103 12.00 -2.94 3.69
CA ASN A 103 12.40 -3.37 2.35
C ASN A 103 11.22 -3.71 1.43
N ARG A 104 9.97 -3.64 1.92
CA ARG A 104 8.77 -3.96 1.18
C ARG A 104 8.09 -2.71 0.63
N LYS A 105 7.43 -2.86 -0.51
CA LYS A 105 6.79 -1.78 -1.25
C LYS A 105 5.46 -2.26 -1.79
N TRP A 106 4.45 -1.40 -1.77
CA TRP A 106 3.13 -1.70 -2.30
C TRP A 106 2.63 -0.57 -3.17
N PHE A 107 2.00 -0.92 -4.29
CA PHE A 107 1.23 0.03 -5.07
C PHE A 107 -0.25 -0.14 -4.72
N TRP A 108 -0.88 0.92 -4.22
CA TRP A 108 -2.30 1.01 -4.00
C TRP A 108 -2.97 1.66 -5.21
N ASP A 109 -3.88 0.93 -5.86
CA ASP A 109 -4.64 1.42 -7.01
C ASP A 109 -5.95 2.06 -6.54
N PHE A 110 -6.18 3.33 -6.88
CA PHE A 110 -7.40 4.03 -6.46
C PHE A 110 -8.66 3.57 -7.19
N ALA A 111 -8.55 3.07 -8.42
CA ALA A 111 -9.69 2.62 -9.20
C ALA A 111 -10.21 1.28 -8.70
N THR A 112 -9.31 0.35 -8.38
CA THR A 112 -9.70 -1.00 -7.90
C THR A 112 -9.76 -1.10 -6.38
N ARG A 113 -9.17 -0.14 -5.65
CA ARG A 113 -9.00 -0.18 -4.18
C ARG A 113 -8.31 -1.46 -3.72
N THR A 114 -7.21 -1.81 -4.40
CA THR A 114 -6.42 -2.99 -4.08
C THR A 114 -4.94 -2.65 -4.03
N GLN A 115 -4.21 -3.32 -3.14
CA GLN A 115 -2.75 -3.26 -3.09
C GLN A 115 -2.10 -4.34 -3.96
N LYS A 116 -0.94 -4.01 -4.53
CA LYS A 116 -0.02 -4.97 -5.13
C LYS A 116 1.40 -4.75 -4.60
N GLU A 117 1.95 -5.77 -3.95
CA GLU A 117 3.35 -5.77 -3.51
C GLU A 117 4.32 -5.74 -4.70
N ARG A 118 5.43 -5.01 -4.54
CA ARG A 118 6.47 -4.79 -5.55
C ARG A 118 7.81 -5.29 -5.04
N SER A 119 8.44 -6.17 -5.81
CA SER A 119 9.76 -6.77 -5.51
C SER A 119 10.91 -5.94 -6.08
N TRP A 120 11.09 -4.71 -5.59
CA TRP A 120 12.17 -3.82 -6.04
C TRP A 120 13.35 -3.84 -5.09
N SER A 121 14.36 -4.66 -5.39
CA SER A 121 15.57 -4.79 -4.56
C SER A 121 16.47 -3.54 -4.63
N THR A 122 16.52 -2.87 -5.78
CA THR A 122 17.44 -1.73 -6.01
C THR A 122 17.03 -0.44 -5.32
N VAL A 123 15.74 -0.22 -5.03
CA VAL A 123 15.23 1.01 -4.39
C VAL A 123 15.61 1.08 -2.89
N GLY A 124 15.98 -0.05 -2.27
CA GLY A 124 16.36 -0.10 -0.85
C GLY A 124 15.19 0.23 0.09
N ASN A 125 15.50 0.85 1.24
CA ASN A 125 14.53 1.22 2.28
C ASN A 125 14.41 2.75 2.33
N CYS A 126 13.22 3.27 2.03
CA CYS A 126 12.98 4.71 1.95
C CYS A 126 12.50 5.25 3.29
N THR A 127 13.14 6.30 3.80
CA THR A 127 12.68 7.08 4.97
C THR A 127 11.73 8.22 4.59
N ALA A 128 11.70 8.57 3.30
CA ALA A 128 10.74 9.49 2.70
C ALA A 128 10.73 9.23 1.18
N ALA A 129 9.65 9.60 0.51
CA ALA A 129 9.54 9.51 -0.94
C ALA A 129 8.79 10.73 -1.47
N LEU A 130 9.12 11.17 -2.68
CA LEU A 130 8.40 12.27 -3.33
C LEU A 130 8.41 12.14 -4.84
N ARG A 131 7.40 12.73 -5.46
CA ARG A 131 7.30 12.97 -6.89
C ARG A 131 7.60 14.43 -7.16
N TRP A 132 8.53 14.73 -8.06
CA TRP A 132 8.84 16.09 -8.48
C TRP A 132 9.17 16.13 -9.97
N LEU A 133 8.40 16.94 -10.73
CA LEU A 133 8.54 17.07 -12.18
C LEU A 133 8.58 15.68 -12.87
N GLU A 134 7.57 14.85 -12.58
CA GLU A 134 7.38 13.52 -13.17
C GLU A 134 8.52 12.52 -12.87
N ARG A 135 9.27 12.75 -11.80
CA ARG A 135 10.35 11.87 -11.34
C ARG A 135 10.12 11.46 -9.89
N TYR A 136 10.46 10.21 -9.61
CA TYR A 136 10.19 9.57 -8.32
C TYR A 136 11.48 9.36 -7.55
N TYR A 137 11.49 9.81 -6.31
CA TYR A 137 12.68 9.82 -5.47
C TYR A 137 12.41 9.06 -4.19
N CYS A 138 13.38 8.22 -3.81
CA CYS A 138 13.44 7.54 -2.52
C CYS A 138 14.59 8.15 -1.73
N PHE A 139 14.29 8.67 -0.54
CA PHE A 139 15.28 9.22 0.38
C PHE A 139 15.69 8.16 1.38
N GLN A 140 16.98 8.08 1.65
CA GLN A 140 17.63 7.21 2.63
C GLN A 140 18.40 8.13 3.59
N GLY A 141 17.65 8.78 4.49
CA GLY A 141 18.16 9.92 5.26
C GLY A 141 18.57 11.08 4.34
N ASN A 142 19.84 11.49 4.43
CA ASN A 142 20.38 12.60 3.61
C ASN A 142 20.77 12.18 2.19
N LYS A 143 20.69 10.88 1.86
CA LYS A 143 20.93 10.39 0.51
C LYS A 143 19.61 10.21 -0.22
N PHE A 144 19.62 10.26 -1.53
CA PHE A 144 18.46 9.93 -2.34
C PHE A 144 18.84 9.17 -3.60
N LEU A 145 17.87 8.42 -4.12
CA LEU A 145 17.91 7.81 -5.43
C LEU A 145 16.67 8.16 -6.23
N ARG A 146 16.80 8.17 -7.56
CA ARG A 146 15.63 8.22 -8.46
C ARG A 146 15.32 6.81 -8.91
N PHE A 147 14.04 6.46 -9.00
CA PHE A 147 13.60 5.17 -9.49
C PHE A 147 12.51 5.31 -10.55
N ASN A 148 12.32 4.28 -11.36
CA ASN A 148 11.15 4.14 -12.22
C ASN A 148 9.98 3.59 -11.39
N PRO A 149 8.81 4.25 -11.34
CA PRO A 149 7.70 3.87 -10.45
C PRO A 149 6.96 2.59 -10.88
N VAL A 150 7.25 2.04 -12.06
CA VAL A 150 6.66 0.79 -12.56
C VAL A 150 7.64 -0.38 -12.39
N THR A 151 8.90 -0.19 -12.78
CA THR A 151 9.92 -1.26 -12.81
C THR A 151 10.77 -1.32 -11.53
N GLY A 152 10.87 -0.23 -10.78
CA GLY A 152 11.78 -0.10 -9.64
C GLY A 152 13.26 0.07 -10.03
N GLU A 153 13.55 0.25 -11.32
CA GLU A 153 14.93 0.43 -11.78
C GLU A 153 15.50 1.76 -11.28
N VAL A 154 16.73 1.69 -10.79
CA VAL A 154 17.51 2.85 -10.35
C VAL A 154 18.60 3.10 -11.39
N PRO A 155 18.60 4.25 -12.08
CA PRO A 155 19.65 4.62 -13.02
C PRO A 155 21.03 4.66 -12.36
N PRO A 156 22.13 4.58 -13.15
CA PRO A 156 23.46 4.74 -12.59
C PRO A 156 23.66 6.12 -11.96
N ARG A 157 24.68 6.25 -11.09
CA ARG A 157 25.09 7.47 -10.36
C ARG A 157 24.32 7.80 -9.07
N TYR A 158 23.41 6.94 -8.64
CA TYR A 158 22.81 7.01 -7.32
C TYR A 158 23.56 6.11 -6.32
N PRO A 159 23.50 6.41 -5.00
CA PRO A 159 22.79 7.54 -4.39
C PRO A 159 23.52 8.88 -4.52
N LEU A 160 22.76 9.99 -4.47
CA LEU A 160 23.25 11.37 -4.40
C LEU A 160 22.91 11.99 -3.03
N ASP A 161 23.56 13.09 -2.64
CA ASP A 161 23.28 13.79 -1.38
C ASP A 161 22.18 14.84 -1.58
N ALA A 162 21.11 14.76 -0.80
CA ALA A 162 19.96 15.66 -0.92
C ALA A 162 20.32 17.13 -0.69
N ARG A 163 21.36 17.42 0.09
CA ARG A 163 21.82 18.78 0.39
C ARG A 163 22.51 19.46 -0.78
N ASP A 164 22.85 18.70 -1.82
CA ASP A 164 23.39 19.26 -3.05
C ASP A 164 22.27 19.57 -4.06
N TYR A 165 21.06 19.01 -3.89
CA TYR A 165 20.00 19.04 -4.93
C TYR A 165 18.64 19.60 -4.47
N PHE A 166 18.14 19.19 -3.30
CA PHE A 166 16.79 19.51 -2.81
C PHE A 166 16.78 20.59 -1.72
N VAL A 167 17.90 20.80 -1.05
CA VAL A 167 18.04 21.79 0.03
C VAL A 167 19.18 22.71 -0.31
N SER A 168 18.98 24.02 -0.13
CA SER A 168 20.06 24.99 -0.26
C SER A 168 20.92 24.98 1.00
N CYS A 169 22.14 24.45 0.90
CA CYS A 169 23.11 24.42 1.98
C CYS A 169 24.37 25.23 1.63
N PRO A 170 24.95 26.00 2.58
CA PRO A 170 26.20 26.73 2.35
C PRO A 170 27.35 25.81 1.90
N GLY A 171 28.09 26.23 0.87
CA GLY A 171 29.24 25.47 0.33
C GLY A 171 28.85 24.19 -0.43
N ARG A 172 27.56 23.99 -0.72
CA ARG A 172 27.02 22.80 -1.38
C ARG A 172 26.22 23.18 -2.61
N GLY A 173 25.98 22.19 -3.48
CA GLY A 173 25.18 22.39 -4.68
C GLY A 173 25.61 21.52 -5.86
N HIS A 174 24.76 21.54 -6.89
CA HIS A 174 25.02 20.91 -8.17
C HIS A 174 24.84 21.94 -9.30
N GLY A 175 25.62 21.79 -10.38
CA GLY A 175 25.75 22.80 -11.44
C GLY A 175 27.02 23.64 -11.29
N ARG A 176 27.37 24.44 -12.31
CA ARG A 176 28.56 25.31 -12.25
C ARG A 176 28.53 26.13 -10.95
N PRO A 177 29.68 26.35 -10.30
CA PRO A 177 29.73 27.30 -9.21
C PRO A 177 29.16 28.60 -9.75
N ARG A 178 28.04 29.08 -9.19
CA ARG A 178 27.82 30.51 -9.22
C ARG A 178 29.09 31.07 -8.60
N ASN A 179 29.83 31.88 -9.34
CA ASN A 179 30.82 32.78 -8.76
C ASN A 179 30.05 33.74 -7.85
N GLY A 180 29.58 33.21 -6.72
CA GLY A 180 29.09 33.97 -5.59
C GLY A 180 30.35 34.57 -5.01
N THR A 181 30.58 35.82 -5.38
CA THR A 181 31.39 36.77 -4.63
C THR A 181 31.50 36.33 -3.18
N ALA A 182 32.73 36.02 -2.75
CA ALA A 182 33.07 35.87 -1.34
C ALA A 182 32.47 37.08 -0.61
N HIS A 183 31.40 36.85 0.16
CA HIS A 183 30.87 37.89 1.01
C HIS A 183 31.84 38.01 2.18
N GLY A 184 32.46 39.20 2.25
CA GLY A 184 33.57 39.49 3.13
C GLY A 184 33.28 39.14 4.59
N ASN A 185 34.29 38.58 5.21
CA ASN A 185 34.43 38.49 6.65
C ASN A 185 34.18 39.87 7.26
N SER A 186 33.08 40.07 7.98
CA SER A 186 32.88 41.24 8.84
C SER A 186 32.71 40.73 10.25
N THR A 187 33.84 40.61 10.94
CA THR A 187 33.94 40.62 12.38
C THR A 187 33.27 41.89 12.90
N HIS A 188 32.20 41.75 13.69
CA HIS A 188 31.79 42.77 14.65
C HIS A 188 31.81 42.13 16.04
N PRO A 189 32.70 42.56 16.94
CA PRO A 189 32.64 42.20 18.34
C PRO A 189 31.57 43.05 19.04
N MET A 190 30.80 42.42 19.93
CA MET A 190 30.16 43.04 21.08
C MET A 190 30.64 42.29 22.32
#